data_AF-A0A2N2STG0-F1
#
_entry.id   AF-A0A2N2STG0-F1
#
_cell.length_a   1.000
_cell.length_b   1.000
_cell.length_c   1.000
_cell.angle_alpha   90.00
_cell.angle_beta   90.00
_cell.angle_gamma   90.00
#
_symmetry.space_group_name_H-M   'P 1'
#
loop_
_entity.id
_entity.type
_entity.pdbx_description
1 polymer ?
#
loop_
_entity_poly.entity_id
_entity_poly.type
_entity_poly.pdbx_seq_one_letter_code
_entity_poly.pdbx_strand_id
1 'polypeptide(L)'
;VGPAEVRRELAALVRGILASARCVHALTESGVPSGHGFFDELLDKVGRRFLPDVGDPQDLRAVIRRVFPKQRDYHWLGAVDEVTWRRLLDLLGVTAESVVGVPAELSSAVRILAHHVASLGLLPEITDRMPLDGVESPFLVLSDRVRRYTDSFDNDVAGDEDPLLVEALETLAACRDAVTHLRANKHVHGTSLRLTTLTFRLLRQVERLEVLLHLTEPIQRDFQRAAIALFRELVEAENTRNHVGRHVKASADLLAYQIVEHAAKKGSKYITTTRREFGRFFVASVGGGLIVAVFALFKLLLAKADLSLGAEALLYSLNYAACFILIYLTGAAL
;
A
#
# COMPACT_ATOMS: atom_id res chain seq x y z
N VAL A 1 -8.98 -22.02 40.01
CA VAL A 1 -8.14 -22.31 38.82
C VAL A 1 -6.71 -21.97 39.16
N GLY A 2 -5.81 -22.97 39.16
CA GLY A 2 -4.40 -22.74 39.47
C GLY A 2 -3.64 -22.09 38.30
N PRO A 3 -2.49 -21.42 38.51
CA PRO A 3 -1.71 -20.80 37.43
C PRO A 3 -1.33 -21.77 36.31
N ALA A 4 -1.10 -23.05 36.64
CA ALA A 4 -0.76 -24.11 35.69
C ALA A 4 -1.95 -24.61 34.86
N GLU A 5 -3.18 -24.39 35.33
CA GLU A 5 -4.42 -24.73 34.65
C GLU A 5 -4.79 -23.63 33.65
N VAL A 6 -4.73 -22.36 34.08
CA VAL A 6 -4.88 -21.19 33.19
C VAL A 6 -3.89 -21.24 32.03
N ARG A 7 -2.62 -21.58 32.30
CA ARG A 7 -1.59 -21.72 31.25
C ARG A 7 -1.98 -22.78 30.22
N ARG A 8 -2.46 -23.95 30.67
CA ARG A 8 -2.83 -25.05 29.77
C ARG A 8 -4.04 -24.69 28.92
N GLU A 9 -5.06 -24.09 29.52
CA GLU A 9 -6.26 -23.65 28.79
C GLU A 9 -5.94 -22.56 27.77
N LEU A 10 -5.16 -21.54 28.15
CA LEU A 10 -4.75 -20.47 27.25
C LEU A 10 -3.91 -21.02 26.08
N ALA A 11 -2.94 -21.89 26.36
CA ALA A 11 -2.12 -22.51 25.33
C ALA A 11 -2.96 -23.37 24.37
N ALA A 12 -3.94 -24.13 24.90
CA ALA A 12 -4.86 -24.92 24.08
C ALA A 12 -5.76 -24.04 23.21
N LEU A 13 -6.29 -22.94 23.76
CA LEU A 13 -7.11 -21.97 23.02
C LEU A 13 -6.31 -21.32 21.89
N VAL A 14 -5.12 -20.81 22.18
CA VAL A 14 -4.26 -20.17 21.16
C VAL A 14 -3.90 -21.15 20.05
N ARG A 15 -3.46 -22.36 20.39
CA ARG A 15 -3.17 -23.39 19.38
C ARG A 15 -4.41 -23.80 18.58
N GLY A 16 -5.57 -23.93 19.22
CA GLY A 16 -6.83 -24.24 18.55
C GLY A 16 -7.27 -23.15 17.56
N ILE A 17 -7.08 -21.88 17.93
CA ILE A 17 -7.34 -20.74 17.05
C ILE A 17 -6.36 -20.77 15.86
N LEU A 18 -5.06 -20.92 16.10
CA LEU A 18 -4.06 -20.93 15.03
C LEU A 18 -4.25 -22.13 14.07
N ALA A 19 -4.65 -23.29 14.58
CA ALA A 19 -4.89 -24.48 13.77
C ALA A 19 -6.17 -24.40 12.93
N SER A 20 -7.16 -23.61 13.35
CA SER A 20 -8.44 -23.46 12.62
C SER A 20 -8.54 -22.18 11.80
N ALA A 21 -7.64 -21.22 12.00
CA ALA A 21 -7.66 -19.95 11.30
C ALA A 21 -7.04 -20.08 9.90
N ARG A 22 -7.74 -19.53 8.91
CA ARG A 22 -7.18 -19.31 7.57
C ARG A 22 -6.21 -18.13 7.64
N CYS A 23 -4.95 -18.39 7.30
CA CYS A 23 -3.87 -17.45 7.54
C CYS A 23 -3.38 -16.81 6.25
N VAL A 24 -3.53 -17.46 5.08
CA VAL A 24 -2.98 -16.97 3.80
C VAL A 24 -3.23 -15.49 3.57
N HIS A 25 -4.48 -15.02 3.64
CA HIS A 25 -4.77 -13.61 3.37
C HIS A 25 -4.22 -12.65 4.43
N ALA A 26 -4.17 -13.05 5.71
CA ALA A 26 -3.54 -12.24 6.73
C ALA A 26 -2.04 -12.09 6.46
N LEU A 27 -1.37 -13.18 6.08
CA LEU A 27 0.07 -13.21 5.82
C LEU A 27 0.45 -12.47 4.53
N THR A 28 -0.41 -12.49 3.50
CA THR A 28 -0.10 -11.90 2.18
C THR A 28 -0.59 -10.47 1.99
N GLU A 29 -1.72 -10.08 2.61
CA GLU A 29 -2.41 -8.81 2.32
C GLU A 29 -2.42 -7.83 3.49
N SER A 30 -2.39 -8.29 4.76
CA SER A 30 -2.50 -7.36 5.90
C SER A 30 -1.28 -6.43 5.98
N GLY A 31 -1.53 -5.13 5.98
CA GLY A 31 -0.49 -4.09 6.11
C GLY A 31 0.25 -3.77 4.80
N VAL A 32 -0.02 -4.51 3.72
CA VAL A 32 0.55 -4.26 2.40
C VAL A 32 -0.38 -3.31 1.63
N PRO A 33 0.11 -2.20 1.07
CA PRO A 33 -0.70 -1.30 0.26
C PRO A 33 -1.32 -2.03 -0.93
N SER A 34 -2.61 -1.77 -1.17
CA SER A 34 -3.34 -2.37 -2.28
C SER A 34 -2.75 -1.93 -3.63
N GLY A 35 -2.95 -2.73 -4.68
CA GLY A 35 -2.51 -2.39 -6.04
C GLY A 35 -3.40 -1.35 -6.73
N HIS A 36 -4.47 -0.92 -6.07
CA HIS A 36 -5.41 0.07 -6.58
C HIS A 36 -4.85 1.49 -6.44
N GLY A 37 -5.42 2.43 -7.20
CA GLY A 37 -5.02 3.83 -7.08
C GLY A 37 -5.30 4.33 -5.67
N PHE A 38 -4.49 5.28 -5.19
CA PHE A 38 -4.66 5.92 -3.87
C PHE A 38 -6.12 6.36 -3.61
N PHE A 39 -6.80 6.91 -4.63
CA PHE A 39 -8.18 7.35 -4.53
C PHE A 39 -9.18 6.21 -4.39
N ASP A 40 -8.96 5.08 -5.08
CA ASP A 40 -9.81 3.90 -4.95
C ASP A 40 -9.72 3.35 -3.51
N GLU A 41 -8.50 3.30 -2.95
CA GLU A 41 -8.27 2.83 -1.59
C GLU A 41 -8.86 3.78 -0.52
N LEU A 42 -8.87 5.09 -0.79
CA LEU A 42 -9.57 6.07 0.04
C LEU A 42 -11.08 5.90 -0.01
N LEU A 43 -11.65 5.78 -1.22
CA LEU A 43 -13.09 5.59 -1.41
C LEU A 43 -13.56 4.30 -0.74
N ASP A 44 -12.79 3.21 -0.86
CA ASP A 44 -13.05 1.95 -0.19
C ASP A 44 -13.05 2.08 1.34
N LYS A 45 -12.13 2.85 1.92
CA LYS A 45 -12.07 3.05 3.38
C LYS A 45 -13.20 3.92 3.90
N VAL A 46 -13.57 4.95 3.14
CA VAL A 46 -14.75 5.77 3.45
C VAL A 46 -16.01 4.93 3.33
N GLY A 47 -16.14 4.14 2.26
CA GLY A 47 -17.24 3.21 2.06
C GLY A 47 -17.39 2.20 3.20
N ARG A 48 -16.27 1.60 3.65
CA ARG A 48 -16.25 0.67 4.79
C ARG A 48 -16.66 1.29 6.13
N ARG A 49 -16.68 2.62 6.25
CA ARG A 49 -17.25 3.30 7.42
C ARG A 49 -18.78 3.29 7.42
N PHE A 50 -19.41 3.23 6.24
CA PHE A 50 -20.86 3.16 6.07
C PHE A 50 -21.37 1.73 5.91
N LEU A 51 -20.59 0.86 5.27
CA LEU A 51 -20.89 -0.56 5.09
C LEU A 51 -19.72 -1.41 5.59
N PRO A 52 -19.72 -1.81 6.88
CA PRO A 52 -18.64 -2.63 7.43
C PRO A 52 -18.56 -3.97 6.72
N ASP A 53 -17.35 -4.33 6.31
CA ASP A 53 -17.09 -5.61 5.65
C ASP A 53 -17.30 -6.79 6.61
N VAL A 54 -18.16 -7.75 6.22
CA VAL A 54 -18.44 -8.99 6.96
C VAL A 54 -17.57 -10.09 6.34
N GLY A 55 -16.30 -10.11 6.75
CA GLY A 55 -15.36 -11.14 6.31
C GLY A 55 -15.62 -12.51 6.96
N ASP A 56 -14.94 -13.53 6.45
CA ASP A 56 -14.95 -14.90 6.99
C ASP A 56 -14.53 -14.90 8.49
N PRO A 57 -15.37 -15.39 9.42
CA PRO A 57 -15.04 -15.48 10.84
C PRO A 57 -13.79 -16.34 11.13
N GLN A 58 -13.43 -17.25 10.23
CA GLN A 58 -12.25 -18.11 10.34
C GLN A 58 -10.98 -17.47 9.77
N ASP A 59 -11.08 -16.30 9.12
CA ASP A 59 -9.91 -15.55 8.67
C ASP A 59 -9.16 -14.98 9.88
N LEU A 60 -7.84 -15.18 9.94
CA LEU A 60 -6.98 -14.68 11.02
C LEU A 60 -7.15 -13.17 11.23
N ARG A 61 -7.43 -12.40 10.19
CA ARG A 61 -7.74 -10.96 10.30
C ARG A 61 -9.00 -10.72 11.11
N ALA A 62 -10.05 -11.52 10.90
CA ALA A 62 -11.29 -11.43 11.67
C ALA A 62 -11.07 -11.82 13.14
N VAL A 63 -10.26 -12.85 13.39
CA VAL A 63 -9.84 -13.25 14.73
C VAL A 63 -9.10 -12.11 15.44
N ILE A 64 -8.09 -11.51 14.79
CA ILE A 64 -7.33 -10.38 15.32
C ILE A 64 -8.26 -9.23 15.68
N ARG A 65 -9.21 -8.86 14.81
CA ARG A 65 -10.17 -7.80 15.08
C ARG A 65 -11.09 -8.10 16.27
N ARG A 66 -11.40 -9.37 16.54
CA ARG A 66 -12.21 -9.77 17.69
C ARG A 66 -11.42 -9.75 19.00
N VAL A 67 -10.15 -10.15 18.95
CA VAL A 67 -9.27 -10.19 20.13
C VAL A 67 -8.73 -8.80 20.48
N PHE A 68 -8.41 -7.97 19.48
CA PHE A 68 -7.86 -6.62 19.61
C PHE A 68 -8.79 -5.57 18.97
N PRO A 69 -9.98 -5.33 19.55
CA PRO A 69 -11.00 -4.49 18.92
C PRO A 69 -10.68 -2.99 18.97
N LYS A 70 -9.73 -2.53 19.80
CA LYS A 70 -9.44 -1.09 19.93
C LYS A 70 -8.41 -0.69 18.90
N GLN A 71 -8.66 0.42 18.21
CA GLN A 71 -7.75 1.00 17.19
C GLN A 71 -6.34 1.33 17.70
N ARG A 72 -6.14 1.36 19.03
CA ARG A 72 -4.86 1.66 19.68
C ARG A 72 -4.23 0.45 20.37
N ASP A 73 -4.77 -0.76 20.20
CA ASP A 73 -4.22 -1.96 20.85
C ASP A 73 -2.77 -2.23 20.42
N TYR A 74 -2.43 -1.93 19.16
CA TYR A 74 -1.06 -2.02 18.67
C TYR A 74 -0.03 -1.18 19.49
N HIS A 75 -0.45 -0.08 20.14
CA HIS A 75 0.48 0.74 20.93
C HIS A 75 0.99 0.01 22.18
N TRP A 76 0.11 -0.64 22.93
CA TRP A 76 0.54 -1.36 24.13
C TRP A 76 1.27 -2.66 23.75
N LEU A 77 0.86 -3.33 22.68
CA LEU A 77 1.55 -4.50 22.13
C LEU A 77 2.98 -4.18 21.68
N GLY A 78 3.17 -3.01 21.07
CA GLY A 78 4.49 -2.49 20.70
C GLY A 78 5.34 -2.08 21.90
N ALA A 79 4.73 -1.71 23.02
CA ALA A 79 5.44 -1.29 24.25
C ALA A 79 5.94 -2.47 25.10
N VAL A 80 5.40 -3.68 24.93
CA VAL A 80 5.91 -4.89 25.60
C VAL A 80 7.32 -5.21 25.09
N ASP A 81 8.27 -5.52 25.96
CA ASP A 81 9.63 -5.85 25.55
C ASP A 81 9.72 -7.26 24.92
N GLU A 82 10.78 -7.52 24.16
CA GLU A 82 10.97 -8.79 23.45
C GLU A 82 11.13 -9.98 24.42
N VAL A 83 11.73 -9.78 25.59
CA VAL A 83 11.94 -10.87 26.58
C VAL A 83 10.60 -11.34 27.13
N THR A 84 9.69 -10.41 27.43
CA THR A 84 8.33 -10.72 27.88
C THR A 84 7.55 -11.48 26.81
N TRP A 85 7.67 -11.08 25.53
CA TRP A 85 7.05 -11.81 24.43
C TRP A 85 7.57 -13.24 24.27
N ARG A 86 8.89 -13.44 24.30
CA ARG A 86 9.48 -14.77 24.20
C ARG A 86 9.02 -15.67 25.35
N ARG A 87 9.01 -15.13 26.58
CA ARG A 87 8.46 -15.85 27.75
C ARG A 87 7.00 -16.25 27.56
N LEU A 88 6.18 -15.40 26.95
CA LEU A 88 4.80 -15.74 26.63
C LEU A 88 4.73 -16.89 25.61
N LEU A 89 5.51 -16.83 24.52
CA LEU A 89 5.56 -17.90 23.53
C LEU A 89 6.01 -19.23 24.14
N ASP A 90 7.03 -19.21 25.00
CA ASP A 90 7.50 -20.40 25.74
C ASP A 90 6.39 -20.98 26.64
N LEU A 91 5.66 -20.11 27.36
CA LEU A 91 4.55 -20.52 28.22
C LEU A 91 3.36 -21.10 27.44
N LEU A 92 3.14 -20.60 26.22
CA LEU A 92 2.11 -21.10 25.30
C LEU A 92 2.57 -22.37 24.57
N GLY A 93 3.85 -22.74 24.66
CA GLY A 93 4.43 -23.87 23.92
C GLY A 93 4.41 -23.64 22.41
N VAL A 94 4.61 -22.39 21.98
CA VAL A 94 4.80 -22.05 20.56
C VAL A 94 6.30 -22.13 20.28
N THR A 95 6.73 -23.23 19.68
CA THR A 95 8.14 -23.51 19.38
C THR A 95 8.35 -23.81 17.91
N ALA A 96 9.57 -23.62 17.41
CA ALA A 96 9.98 -24.03 16.07
C ALA A 96 9.74 -25.54 15.88
N GLU A 97 10.00 -26.36 16.91
CA GLU A 97 9.71 -27.80 16.91
C GLU A 97 8.20 -28.14 16.87
N SER A 98 7.31 -27.21 17.24
CA SER A 98 5.87 -27.40 17.07
C SER A 98 5.42 -27.20 15.61
N VAL A 99 6.35 -26.80 14.74
CA VAL A 99 6.21 -26.60 13.30
C VAL A 99 7.03 -27.66 12.54
N VAL A 100 6.88 -28.94 12.88
CA VAL A 100 7.42 -30.02 12.04
C VAL A 100 6.58 -30.06 10.76
N GLY A 101 7.19 -29.61 9.66
CA GLY A 101 6.52 -29.35 8.39
C GLY A 101 5.93 -27.93 8.34
N VAL A 102 6.22 -27.18 7.27
CA VAL A 102 5.62 -25.86 7.06
C VAL A 102 4.10 -26.03 6.91
N PRO A 103 3.26 -25.36 7.73
CA PRO A 103 1.83 -25.43 7.57
C PRO A 103 1.46 -25.04 6.14
N ALA A 104 0.58 -25.80 5.48
CA ALA A 104 0.23 -25.58 4.07
C ALA A 104 -0.18 -24.12 3.78
N GLU A 105 -0.81 -23.46 4.76
CA GLU A 105 -1.17 -22.03 4.73
C GLU A 105 0.07 -21.11 4.70
N LEU A 106 1.11 -21.39 5.48
CA LEU A 106 2.36 -20.62 5.50
C LEU A 106 3.15 -20.83 4.20
N SER A 107 3.28 -22.08 3.74
CA SER A 107 3.92 -22.41 2.46
C SER A 107 3.22 -21.69 1.30
N SER A 108 1.88 -21.73 1.28
CA SER A 108 1.08 -21.02 0.28
C SER A 108 1.30 -19.50 0.34
N ALA A 109 1.32 -18.91 1.54
CA ALA A 109 1.56 -17.47 1.70
C ALA A 109 2.96 -17.04 1.24
N VAL A 110 3.99 -17.82 1.58
CA VAL A 110 5.39 -17.62 1.14
C VAL A 110 5.47 -17.66 -0.38
N ARG A 111 4.86 -18.66 -1.03
CA ARG A 111 4.82 -18.78 -2.50
C ARG A 111 4.09 -17.61 -3.14
N ILE A 112 2.92 -17.21 -2.62
CA ILE A 112 2.14 -16.08 -3.13
C ILE A 112 2.96 -14.78 -3.05
N LEU A 113 3.61 -14.51 -1.92
CA LEU A 113 4.44 -13.31 -1.76
C LEU A 113 5.64 -13.31 -2.70
N ALA A 114 6.31 -14.44 -2.88
CA ALA A 114 7.42 -14.54 -3.84
C ALA A 114 6.97 -14.24 -5.28
N HIS A 115 5.80 -14.75 -5.70
CA HIS A 115 5.21 -14.42 -7.00
C HIS A 115 4.80 -12.95 -7.09
N HIS A 116 4.27 -12.35 -6.02
CA HIS A 116 3.97 -10.92 -5.99
C HIS A 116 5.23 -10.08 -6.16
N VAL A 117 6.31 -10.40 -5.43
CA VAL A 117 7.62 -9.74 -5.55
C VAL A 117 8.15 -9.87 -6.98
N ALA A 118 8.10 -11.07 -7.57
CA ALA A 118 8.45 -11.29 -8.97
C ALA A 118 7.62 -10.42 -9.92
N SER A 119 6.29 -10.45 -9.78
CA SER A 119 5.38 -9.70 -10.65
C SER A 119 5.62 -8.19 -10.62
N LEU A 120 5.91 -7.63 -9.44
CA LEU A 120 6.22 -6.20 -9.28
C LEU A 120 7.62 -5.86 -9.77
N GLY A 121 8.60 -6.73 -9.50
CA GLY A 121 10.00 -6.53 -9.88
C GLY A 121 10.26 -6.64 -11.38
N LEU A 122 9.37 -7.29 -12.12
CA LEU A 122 9.43 -7.44 -13.58
C LEU A 122 8.63 -6.39 -14.35
N LEU A 123 8.01 -5.43 -13.66
CA LEU A 123 7.36 -4.32 -14.33
C LEU A 123 8.39 -3.44 -15.06
N PRO A 124 8.07 -2.91 -16.26
CA PRO A 124 8.96 -2.04 -17.02
C PRO A 124 9.52 -0.88 -16.20
N GLU A 125 8.70 -0.32 -15.29
CA GLU A 125 9.14 0.76 -14.40
C GLU A 125 10.36 0.39 -13.54
N ILE A 126 10.51 -0.89 -13.20
CA ILE A 126 11.64 -1.42 -12.41
C ILE A 126 12.74 -1.91 -13.36
N THR A 127 12.40 -2.77 -14.33
CA THR A 127 13.39 -3.43 -15.21
C THR A 127 14.13 -2.43 -16.10
N ASP A 128 13.49 -1.38 -16.61
CA ASP A 128 14.16 -0.38 -17.46
C ASP A 128 15.24 0.40 -16.71
N ARG A 129 15.20 0.41 -15.37
CA ARG A 129 16.12 1.14 -14.48
C ARG A 129 17.10 0.21 -13.76
N MET A 130 16.99 -1.10 -13.99
CA MET A 130 17.89 -2.12 -13.49
C MET A 130 18.54 -2.80 -14.69
N PRO A 131 19.74 -2.36 -15.11
CA PRO A 131 20.44 -3.03 -16.19
C PRO A 131 20.71 -4.49 -15.77
N LEU A 132 20.01 -5.41 -16.44
CA LEU A 132 20.25 -6.84 -16.36
C LEU A 132 21.33 -7.13 -17.40
N ASP A 133 22.60 -7.07 -17.02
CA ASP A 133 23.76 -7.28 -17.91
C ASP A 133 23.89 -8.76 -18.34
N GLY A 134 22.86 -9.30 -19.00
CA GLY A 134 22.74 -10.72 -19.36
C GLY A 134 22.44 -11.65 -18.18
N VAL A 135 22.27 -11.13 -16.97
CA VAL A 135 21.91 -11.88 -15.76
C VAL A 135 20.39 -11.99 -15.64
N GLU A 136 19.90 -13.15 -15.22
CA GLU A 136 18.48 -13.34 -14.91
C GLU A 136 18.04 -12.40 -13.77
N SER A 137 16.83 -11.85 -13.87
CA SER A 137 16.32 -10.93 -12.84
C SER A 137 16.29 -11.59 -11.46
N PRO A 138 16.85 -10.97 -10.40
CA PRO A 138 16.85 -11.56 -9.07
C PRO A 138 15.44 -11.85 -8.55
N PHE A 139 14.44 -11.08 -9.00
CA PHE A 139 13.04 -11.29 -8.66
C PHE A 139 12.46 -12.59 -9.26
N LEU A 140 12.89 -12.99 -10.46
CA LEU A 140 12.51 -14.28 -11.06
C LEU A 140 13.19 -15.44 -10.33
N VAL A 141 14.50 -15.32 -10.10
CA VAL A 141 15.30 -16.32 -9.39
C VAL A 141 14.73 -16.56 -7.98
N LEU A 142 14.30 -15.50 -7.29
CA LEU A 142 13.66 -15.60 -5.98
C LEU A 142 12.42 -16.49 -6.01
N SER A 143 11.54 -16.30 -7.00
CA SER A 143 10.31 -17.08 -7.11
C SER A 143 10.57 -18.55 -7.35
N ASP A 144 11.61 -18.92 -8.11
CA ASP A 144 11.98 -20.31 -8.32
C ASP A 144 12.63 -20.93 -7.06
N ARG A 145 13.55 -20.21 -6.41
CA ARG A 145 14.20 -20.70 -5.18
C ARG A 145 13.22 -20.88 -4.03
N VAL A 146 12.32 -19.91 -3.82
CA VAL A 146 11.25 -20.04 -2.82
C VAL A 146 10.36 -21.23 -3.14
N ARG A 147 10.00 -21.44 -4.41
CA ARG A 147 9.20 -22.61 -4.81
C ARG A 147 9.92 -23.92 -4.48
N ARG A 148 11.20 -24.06 -4.87
CA ARG A 148 12.00 -25.25 -4.56
C ARG A 148 12.08 -25.52 -3.07
N TYR A 149 12.32 -24.47 -2.26
CA TYR A 149 12.32 -24.56 -0.81
C TYR A 149 10.95 -25.00 -0.26
N THR A 150 9.85 -24.43 -0.75
CA THR A 150 8.53 -24.84 -0.26
C THR A 150 8.12 -26.24 -0.70
N ASP A 151 8.58 -26.68 -1.89
CA ASP A 151 8.29 -28.01 -2.42
C ASP A 151 9.13 -29.09 -1.70
N SER A 152 10.25 -28.77 -1.06
CA SER A 152 11.05 -29.76 -0.32
C SER A 152 10.32 -30.30 0.91
N PHE A 153 9.44 -29.51 1.53
CA PHE A 153 8.62 -29.95 2.67
C PHE A 153 7.59 -31.03 2.31
N ASP A 154 7.14 -31.06 1.05
CA ASP A 154 6.13 -32.02 0.58
C ASP A 154 6.76 -33.35 0.12
N ASN A 155 8.06 -33.36 -0.21
CA ASN A 155 8.70 -34.46 -0.95
C ASN A 155 9.50 -35.46 -0.10
N ASP A 156 9.46 -35.38 1.24
CA ASP A 156 10.17 -36.30 2.17
C ASP A 156 11.68 -36.44 1.89
N VAL A 157 12.26 -35.49 1.12
CA VAL A 157 13.69 -35.41 0.83
C VAL A 157 14.37 -34.78 2.03
N ALA A 158 14.56 -35.59 3.07
CA ALA A 158 15.22 -35.18 4.29
C ALA A 158 16.66 -34.70 3.99
N GLY A 159 16.94 -33.42 4.22
CA GLY A 159 18.30 -32.87 4.28
C GLY A 159 18.61 -31.64 3.41
N ASP A 160 17.76 -31.28 2.44
CA ASP A 160 18.03 -30.15 1.53
C ASP A 160 17.36 -28.82 1.93
N GLU A 161 16.55 -28.80 2.99
CA GLU A 161 15.76 -27.61 3.40
C GLU A 161 16.64 -26.42 3.83
N ASP A 162 17.67 -26.65 4.66
CA ASP A 162 18.52 -25.58 5.18
C ASP A 162 19.32 -24.86 4.06
N PRO A 163 20.00 -25.57 3.12
CA PRO A 163 20.64 -24.92 1.98
C PRO A 163 19.66 -24.15 1.08
N LEU A 164 18.47 -24.72 0.82
CA LEU A 164 17.45 -24.07 -0.02
C LEU A 164 16.89 -22.79 0.63
N LEU A 165 16.72 -22.79 1.95
CA LEU A 165 16.33 -21.60 2.70
C LEU A 165 17.40 -20.50 2.59
N VAL A 166 18.68 -20.86 2.79
CA VAL A 166 19.80 -19.91 2.68
C VAL A 166 19.83 -19.30 1.28
N GLU A 167 19.72 -20.12 0.24
CA GLU A 167 19.66 -19.65 -1.15
C GLU A 167 18.48 -18.69 -1.40
N ALA A 168 17.31 -18.98 -0.84
CA ALA A 168 16.14 -18.12 -0.96
C ALA A 168 16.33 -16.78 -0.23
N LEU A 169 16.87 -16.80 1.00
CA LEU A 169 17.16 -15.61 1.80
C LEU A 169 18.23 -14.72 1.16
N GLU A 170 19.31 -15.28 0.62
CA GLU A 170 20.34 -14.54 -0.10
C GLU A 170 19.76 -13.84 -1.35
N THR A 171 18.90 -14.54 -2.10
CA THR A 171 18.25 -13.97 -3.28
C THR A 171 17.25 -12.88 -2.90
N LEU A 172 16.56 -13.06 -1.78
CA LEU A 172 15.65 -12.07 -1.21
C LEU A 172 16.41 -10.79 -0.79
N ALA A 173 17.59 -10.95 -0.19
CA ALA A 173 18.49 -9.85 0.12
C ALA A 173 18.96 -9.12 -1.16
N ALA A 174 19.33 -9.87 -2.22
CA ALA A 174 19.66 -9.27 -3.51
C ALA A 174 18.49 -8.47 -4.12
N CYS A 175 17.25 -8.96 -4.00
CA CYS A 175 16.05 -8.22 -4.40
C CYS A 175 15.89 -6.92 -3.59
N ARG A 176 16.08 -6.98 -2.27
CA ARG A 176 16.02 -5.81 -1.39
C ARG A 176 17.05 -4.75 -1.77
N ASP A 177 18.29 -5.18 -2.01
CA ASP A 177 19.40 -4.30 -2.35
C ASP A 177 19.17 -3.63 -3.71
N ALA A 178 18.69 -4.38 -4.70
CA ALA A 178 18.32 -3.83 -6.01
C ALA A 178 17.27 -2.71 -5.90
N VAL A 179 16.20 -2.94 -5.13
CA VAL A 179 15.15 -1.94 -4.92
C VAL A 179 15.65 -0.74 -4.10
N THR A 180 16.51 -0.97 -3.11
CA THR A 180 17.08 0.08 -2.26
C THR A 180 18.03 0.97 -3.07
N HIS A 181 18.87 0.38 -3.91
CA HIS A 181 19.76 1.08 -4.84
C HIS A 181 18.96 1.92 -5.85
N LEU A 182 17.88 1.35 -6.41
CA LEU A 182 16.96 2.07 -7.29
C LEU A 182 16.32 3.29 -6.59
N ARG A 183 15.98 3.18 -5.30
CA ARG A 183 15.47 4.31 -4.50
C ARG A 183 16.54 5.33 -4.13
N ALA A 184 17.81 4.95 -4.02
CA ALA A 184 18.90 5.89 -3.76
C ALA A 184 19.24 6.72 -5.02
N ASN A 185 19.16 6.09 -6.20
CA ASN A 185 19.49 6.72 -7.49
C ASN A 185 18.31 7.43 -8.17
N LYS A 186 17.33 7.87 -7.39
CA LYS A 186 16.14 8.63 -7.83
C LYS A 186 16.47 9.88 -8.65
N HIS A 187 17.62 10.49 -8.40
CA HIS A 187 18.11 11.68 -9.07
C HIS A 187 18.62 11.39 -10.50
N VAL A 188 19.03 10.15 -10.79
CA VAL A 188 19.52 9.71 -12.10
C VAL A 188 18.38 9.32 -13.05
N HIS A 189 17.34 8.65 -12.52
CA HIS A 189 16.28 8.06 -13.35
C HIS A 189 14.98 8.87 -13.40
N GLY A 190 14.92 10.00 -12.68
CA GLY A 190 13.68 10.72 -12.40
C GLY A 190 12.75 9.92 -11.48
N THR A 191 11.97 10.62 -10.65
CA THR A 191 10.99 9.97 -9.77
C THR A 191 9.59 10.15 -10.33
N SER A 192 9.00 9.04 -10.77
CA SER A 192 7.55 8.98 -10.94
C SER A 192 6.90 8.55 -9.63
N LEU A 193 5.69 9.02 -9.44
CA LEU A 193 4.79 8.57 -8.39
C LEU A 193 4.64 7.05 -8.36
N ARG A 194 4.46 6.49 -9.56
CA ARG A 194 4.29 5.06 -9.79
C ARG A 194 5.53 4.30 -9.30
N LEU A 195 6.73 4.74 -9.65
CA LEU A 195 7.98 4.12 -9.21
C LEU A 195 8.15 4.16 -7.68
N THR A 196 7.82 5.29 -7.05
CA THR A 196 7.89 5.42 -5.59
C THR A 196 6.92 4.46 -4.90
N THR A 197 5.70 4.32 -5.43
CA THR A 197 4.69 3.40 -4.91
C THR A 197 5.11 1.94 -5.10
N LEU A 198 5.58 1.59 -6.30
CA LEU A 198 6.04 0.23 -6.63
C LEU A 198 7.21 -0.19 -5.75
N THR A 199 8.25 0.66 -5.62
CA THR A 199 9.42 0.36 -4.79
C THR A 199 9.08 0.27 -3.30
N PHE A 200 8.14 1.08 -2.81
CA PHE A 200 7.63 0.95 -1.44
C PHE A 200 6.90 -0.39 -1.23
N ARG A 201 6.00 -0.77 -2.15
CA ARG A 201 5.26 -2.04 -2.08
C ARG A 201 6.19 -3.24 -2.17
N LEU A 202 7.17 -3.20 -3.08
CA LEU A 202 8.20 -4.23 -3.22
C LEU A 202 8.97 -4.45 -1.91
N LEU A 203 9.49 -3.37 -1.30
CA LEU A 203 10.22 -3.50 -0.05
C LEU A 203 9.36 -4.07 1.08
N ARG A 204 8.09 -3.66 1.17
CA ARG A 204 7.14 -4.24 2.15
C ARG A 204 6.90 -5.73 1.93
N GLN A 205 6.71 -6.16 0.68
CA GLN A 205 6.52 -7.58 0.38
C GLN A 205 7.79 -8.40 0.64
N VAL A 206 8.96 -7.83 0.35
CA VAL A 206 10.27 -8.44 0.65
C VAL A 206 10.49 -8.57 2.16
N GLU A 207 10.21 -7.51 2.94
CA GLU A 207 10.24 -7.55 4.41
C GLU A 207 9.30 -8.64 4.96
N ARG A 208 8.06 -8.70 4.47
CA ARG A 208 7.10 -9.72 4.91
C ARG A 208 7.55 -11.13 4.55
N LEU A 209 8.03 -11.34 3.33
CA LEU A 209 8.50 -12.65 2.87
C LEU A 209 9.68 -13.15 3.71
N GLU A 210 10.63 -12.26 4.07
CA GLU A 210 11.74 -12.60 4.97
C GLU A 210 11.23 -13.06 6.34
N VAL A 211 10.28 -12.34 6.92
CA VAL A 211 9.64 -12.74 8.19
C VAL A 211 8.98 -14.11 8.07
N LEU A 212 8.28 -14.41 6.97
CA LEU A 212 7.65 -15.72 6.78
C LEU A 212 8.66 -16.85 6.57
N LEU A 213 9.79 -16.60 5.90
CA LEU A 213 10.88 -17.56 5.76
C LEU A 213 11.58 -17.82 7.11
N HIS A 214 11.77 -16.81 7.95
CA HIS A 214 12.27 -17.03 9.31
C HIS A 214 11.28 -17.78 10.22
N LEU A 215 9.99 -17.82 9.87
CA LEU A 215 9.01 -18.66 10.59
C LEU A 215 9.10 -20.15 10.24
N THR A 216 9.82 -20.51 9.17
CA THR A 216 10.06 -21.90 8.80
C THR A 216 11.41 -22.41 9.31
N GLU A 217 12.18 -21.58 10.02
CA GLU A 217 13.47 -21.98 10.58
C GLU A 217 13.35 -22.89 11.80
N PRO A 218 14.25 -23.89 11.94
CA PRO A 218 14.33 -24.72 13.13
C PRO A 218 14.90 -23.96 14.34
N ILE A 219 15.57 -22.82 14.13
CA ILE A 219 16.20 -22.03 15.19
C ILE A 219 15.12 -21.28 15.98
N GLN A 220 14.83 -21.77 17.19
CA GLN A 220 13.81 -21.23 18.09
C GLN A 220 13.86 -19.70 18.27
N ARG A 221 15.05 -19.12 18.36
CA ARG A 221 15.21 -17.69 18.58
C ARG A 221 14.75 -16.86 17.39
N ASP A 222 15.10 -17.28 16.18
CA ASP A 222 14.75 -16.58 14.95
C ASP A 222 13.27 -16.76 14.63
N PHE A 223 12.75 -17.98 14.83
CA PHE A 223 11.31 -18.25 14.82
C PHE A 223 10.53 -17.31 15.76
N GLN A 224 10.92 -17.22 17.04
CA GLN A 224 10.22 -16.35 17.99
C GLN A 224 10.28 -14.88 17.59
N ARG A 225 11.44 -14.41 17.13
CA ARG A 225 11.61 -13.03 16.65
C ARG A 225 10.68 -12.74 15.48
N ALA A 226 10.63 -13.65 14.50
CA ALA A 226 9.75 -13.55 13.34
C ALA A 226 8.27 -13.60 13.74
N ALA A 227 7.88 -14.50 14.64
CA ALA A 227 6.51 -14.61 15.14
C ALA A 227 6.04 -13.34 15.85
N ILE A 228 6.89 -12.76 16.71
CA ILE A 228 6.60 -11.50 17.40
C ILE A 228 6.47 -10.35 16.40
N ALA A 229 7.40 -10.25 15.44
CA ALA A 229 7.38 -9.22 14.41
C ALA A 229 6.10 -9.31 13.55
N LEU A 230 5.80 -10.51 13.05
CA LEU A 230 4.60 -10.80 12.27
C LEU A 230 3.34 -10.41 13.04
N PHE A 231 3.21 -10.91 14.27
CA PHE A 231 2.03 -10.68 15.10
C PHE A 231 1.77 -9.19 15.34
N ARG A 232 2.82 -8.43 15.69
CA ARG A 232 2.73 -6.97 15.87
C ARG A 232 2.28 -6.27 14.60
N GLU A 233 2.87 -6.63 13.47
CA GLU A 233 2.54 -6.04 12.18
C GLU A 233 1.09 -6.34 11.77
N LEU A 234 0.61 -7.57 11.98
CA LEU A 234 -0.77 -7.95 11.68
C LEU A 234 -1.77 -7.20 12.57
N VAL A 235 -1.51 -7.09 13.88
CA VAL A 235 -2.40 -6.35 14.78
C VAL A 235 -2.43 -4.86 14.43
N GLU A 236 -1.26 -4.25 14.17
CA GLU A 236 -1.20 -2.86 13.74
C GLU A 236 -1.94 -2.63 12.42
N ALA A 237 -1.76 -3.51 11.44
CA ALA A 237 -2.46 -3.45 10.17
C ALA A 237 -3.98 -3.51 10.35
N GLU A 238 -4.49 -4.48 11.12
CA GLU A 238 -5.93 -4.64 11.33
C GLU A 238 -6.53 -3.51 12.17
N ASN A 239 -5.81 -3.01 13.18
CA ASN A 239 -6.22 -1.86 13.99
C ASN A 239 -6.29 -0.56 13.17
N THR A 240 -5.43 -0.42 12.14
CA THR A 240 -5.31 0.82 11.35
C THR A 240 -5.94 0.75 9.96
N ARG A 241 -6.51 -0.40 9.56
CA ARG A 241 -7.07 -0.64 8.21
C ARG A 241 -8.07 0.42 7.71
N ASN A 242 -8.85 1.01 8.62
CA ASN A 242 -9.87 2.01 8.28
C ASN A 242 -9.40 3.45 8.59
N HIS A 243 -8.15 3.64 9.02
CA HIS A 243 -7.64 4.93 9.46
C HIS A 243 -7.16 5.78 8.27
N VAL A 244 -8.09 6.48 7.64
CA VAL A 244 -7.87 7.34 6.47
C VAL A 244 -6.68 8.29 6.65
N GLY A 245 -6.54 8.95 7.80
CA GLY A 245 -5.46 9.91 8.05
C GLY A 245 -4.04 9.30 8.00
N ARG A 246 -3.90 8.00 8.28
CA ARG A 246 -2.60 7.32 8.25
C ARG A 246 -2.22 6.97 6.81
N HIS A 247 -3.20 6.59 6.00
CA HIS A 247 -3.03 6.41 4.55
C HIS A 247 -2.71 7.72 3.85
N VAL A 248 -3.40 8.81 4.21
CA VAL A 248 -3.09 10.15 3.68
C VAL A 248 -1.66 10.56 4.06
N LYS A 249 -1.20 10.32 5.29
CA LYS A 249 0.18 10.62 5.70
C LYS A 249 1.23 9.75 4.98
N ALA A 250 0.96 8.45 4.84
CA ALA A 250 1.84 7.52 4.15
C ALA A 250 1.91 7.78 2.63
N SER A 251 0.90 8.46 2.08
CA SER A 251 0.76 8.79 0.67
C SER A 251 0.72 10.30 0.41
N ALA A 252 1.18 11.14 1.35
CA ALA A 252 1.09 12.60 1.22
C ALA A 252 1.93 13.11 0.04
N ASP A 253 3.14 12.55 -0.12
CA ASP A 253 4.00 12.81 -1.27
C ASP A 253 3.32 12.37 -2.58
N LEU A 254 2.53 11.29 -2.50
CA LEU A 254 1.82 10.74 -3.64
C LEU A 254 0.68 11.66 -4.08
N LEU A 255 -0.08 12.17 -3.11
CA LEU A 255 -1.15 13.15 -3.28
C LEU A 255 -0.64 14.47 -3.86
N ALA A 256 0.42 15.03 -3.26
CA ALA A 256 1.00 16.28 -3.71
C ALA A 256 1.44 16.19 -5.17
N TYR A 257 2.12 15.09 -5.55
CA TYR A 257 2.52 14.85 -6.93
C TYR A 257 1.33 14.64 -7.86
N GLN A 258 0.31 13.84 -7.49
CA GLN A 258 -0.88 13.64 -8.33
C GLN A 258 -1.66 14.94 -8.57
N ILE A 259 -1.75 15.82 -7.56
CA ILE A 259 -2.36 17.14 -7.69
C ILE A 259 -1.52 18.00 -8.65
N VAL A 260 -0.20 18.00 -8.51
CA VAL A 260 0.71 18.73 -9.41
C VAL A 260 0.64 18.18 -10.83
N GLU A 261 0.60 16.86 -11.01
CA GLU A 261 0.52 16.22 -12.33
C GLU A 261 -0.84 16.49 -12.98
N HIS A 262 -1.96 16.40 -12.24
CA HIS A 262 -3.28 16.77 -12.76
C HIS A 262 -3.40 18.27 -13.04
N ALA A 263 -2.81 19.13 -12.22
CA ALA A 263 -2.75 20.57 -12.46
C ALA A 263 -1.88 20.89 -13.69
N ALA A 264 -0.74 20.22 -13.84
CA ALA A 264 0.14 20.35 -15.00
C ALA A 264 -0.51 19.80 -16.27
N LYS A 265 -1.28 18.71 -16.20
CA LYS A 265 -2.01 18.12 -17.34
C LYS A 265 -3.23 18.96 -17.76
N LYS A 266 -3.85 19.69 -16.83
CA LYS A 266 -4.84 20.74 -17.15
C LYS A 266 -4.17 22.02 -17.67
N GLY A 267 -2.97 22.34 -17.20
CA GLY A 267 -2.16 23.51 -17.59
C GLY A 267 -1.33 23.34 -18.86
N SER A 268 -1.10 22.12 -19.35
CA SER A 268 -0.25 21.84 -20.51
C SER A 268 -0.81 22.39 -21.81
N LYS A 269 -2.13 22.63 -21.88
CA LYS A 269 -2.76 23.37 -22.98
C LYS A 269 -2.43 24.87 -23.01
N TYR A 270 -1.79 25.41 -21.97
CA TYR A 270 -1.38 26.81 -21.86
C TYR A 270 0.14 27.01 -21.92
N ILE A 271 0.91 25.92 -21.98
CA ILE A 271 2.38 25.98 -22.09
C ILE A 271 2.72 26.07 -23.58
N THR A 272 2.96 27.28 -24.07
CA THR A 272 3.38 27.51 -25.45
C THR A 272 4.90 27.34 -25.56
N THR A 273 5.35 26.37 -26.35
CA THR A 273 6.79 26.09 -26.55
C THR A 273 7.32 26.75 -27.83
N THR A 274 6.43 27.15 -28.74
CA THR A 274 6.79 27.72 -30.05
C THR A 274 6.22 29.14 -30.22
N ARG A 275 6.92 30.03 -30.94
CA ARG A 275 6.46 31.41 -31.22
C ARG A 275 5.04 31.48 -31.83
N ARG A 276 4.65 30.47 -32.62
CA ARG A 276 3.32 30.36 -33.23
C ARG A 276 2.23 29.98 -32.21
N GLU A 277 2.57 29.19 -31.21
CA GLU A 277 1.67 28.82 -30.11
C GLU A 277 1.44 30.02 -29.18
N PHE A 278 2.48 30.82 -28.93
CA PHE A 278 2.39 32.06 -28.15
C PHE A 278 1.40 33.06 -28.78
N GLY A 279 1.46 33.25 -30.11
CA GLY A 279 0.51 34.11 -30.80
C GLY A 279 -0.94 33.62 -30.70
N ARG A 280 -1.15 32.30 -30.76
CA ARG A 280 -2.48 31.70 -30.65
C ARG A 280 -3.04 31.82 -29.22
N PHE A 281 -2.19 31.63 -28.22
CA PHE A 281 -2.54 31.83 -26.82
C PHE A 281 -2.85 33.30 -26.51
N PHE A 282 -2.02 34.24 -27.01
CA PHE A 282 -2.25 35.68 -26.85
C PHE A 282 -3.61 36.13 -27.42
N VAL A 283 -3.97 35.66 -28.63
CA VAL A 283 -5.28 35.96 -29.23
C VAL A 283 -6.42 35.34 -28.40
N ALA A 284 -6.25 34.12 -27.90
CA ALA A 284 -7.24 33.47 -27.04
C ALA A 284 -7.42 34.21 -25.70
N SER A 285 -6.34 34.75 -25.12
CA SER A 285 -6.36 35.56 -23.88
C SER A 285 -6.99 36.93 -24.09
N VAL A 286 -6.71 37.61 -25.21
CA VAL A 286 -7.38 38.86 -25.58
C VAL A 286 -8.88 38.63 -25.79
N GLY A 287 -9.27 37.51 -26.41
CA GLY A 287 -10.66 37.09 -26.55
C GLY A 287 -11.36 36.88 -25.20
N GLY A 288 -10.70 36.20 -24.26
CA GLY A 288 -11.19 36.02 -22.90
C GLY A 288 -11.38 37.34 -22.16
N GLY A 289 -10.38 38.23 -22.24
CA GLY A 289 -10.44 39.56 -21.63
C GLY A 289 -11.56 40.44 -22.19
N LEU A 290 -11.82 40.39 -23.50
CA LEU A 290 -12.92 41.12 -24.13
C LEU A 290 -14.29 40.63 -23.64
N ILE A 291 -14.47 39.30 -23.53
CA ILE A 291 -15.70 38.71 -23.00
C ILE A 291 -15.94 39.18 -21.56
N VAL A 292 -14.91 39.12 -20.70
CA VAL A 292 -15.02 39.59 -19.32
C VAL A 292 -15.34 41.08 -19.24
N ALA A 293 -14.74 41.91 -20.09
CA ALA A 293 -15.01 43.35 -20.13
C ALA A 293 -16.48 43.66 -20.50
N VAL A 294 -17.04 42.95 -21.49
CA VAL A 294 -18.46 43.08 -21.88
C VAL A 294 -19.39 42.67 -20.74
N PHE A 295 -19.10 41.56 -20.07
CA PHE A 295 -19.91 41.08 -18.94
C PHE A 295 -19.78 41.97 -17.68
N ALA A 296 -18.64 42.65 -17.50
CA ALA A 296 -18.47 43.68 -16.50
C ALA A 296 -19.33 44.93 -16.80
N LEU A 297 -19.44 45.32 -18.08
CA LEU A 297 -20.35 46.37 -18.53
C LEU A 297 -21.82 46.00 -18.27
N PHE A 298 -22.24 44.76 -18.58
CA PHE A 298 -23.58 44.30 -18.24
C PHE A 298 -23.84 44.32 -16.73
N LYS A 299 -22.87 43.94 -15.91
CA LYS A 299 -22.98 44.06 -14.45
C LYS A 299 -23.20 45.51 -14.02
N LEU A 300 -22.45 46.47 -14.58
CA LEU A 300 -22.63 47.90 -14.29
C LEU A 300 -24.00 48.44 -14.73
N LEU A 301 -24.55 47.93 -15.84
CA LEU A 301 -25.89 48.28 -16.30
C LEU A 301 -26.97 47.69 -15.39
N LEU A 302 -26.81 46.43 -14.97
CA LEU A 302 -27.70 45.75 -14.03
C LEU A 302 -27.68 46.42 -12.65
N ALA A 303 -26.52 46.92 -12.20
CA ALA A 303 -26.38 47.66 -10.94
C ALA A 303 -27.15 49.00 -10.91
N LYS A 304 -27.50 49.55 -12.08
CA LYS A 304 -28.30 50.78 -12.20
C LYS A 304 -29.81 50.52 -12.25
N ALA A 305 -30.22 49.26 -12.37
CA ALA A 305 -31.62 48.88 -12.31
C ALA A 305 -32.02 48.75 -10.83
N ASP A 306 -33.04 49.50 -10.42
CA ASP A 306 -33.55 49.53 -9.04
C ASP A 306 -34.35 48.24 -8.75
N LEU A 307 -33.61 47.13 -8.61
CA LEU A 307 -34.14 45.78 -8.47
C LEU A 307 -34.20 45.36 -7.00
N SER A 308 -35.13 44.46 -6.68
CA SER A 308 -35.13 43.80 -5.37
C SER A 308 -33.85 42.95 -5.18
N LEU A 309 -33.40 42.82 -3.92
CA LEU A 309 -32.18 42.09 -3.54
C LEU A 309 -32.11 40.67 -4.14
N GLY A 310 -33.25 39.97 -4.22
CA GLY A 310 -33.33 38.62 -4.80
C GLY A 310 -33.21 38.60 -6.32
N ALA A 311 -33.80 39.57 -7.02
CA ALA A 311 -33.70 39.69 -8.47
C ALA A 311 -32.27 40.09 -8.89
N GLU A 312 -31.62 40.97 -8.12
CA GLU A 312 -30.23 41.37 -8.35
C GLU A 312 -29.27 40.19 -8.20
N ALA A 313 -29.39 39.41 -7.11
CA ALA A 313 -28.55 38.22 -6.88
C ALA A 313 -28.70 37.18 -8.01
N LEU A 314 -29.94 36.94 -8.46
CA LEU A 314 -30.23 35.99 -9.54
C LEU A 314 -29.63 36.46 -10.87
N LEU A 315 -29.83 37.73 -11.25
CA LEU A 315 -29.29 38.29 -12.49
C LEU A 315 -27.76 38.34 -12.49
N TYR A 316 -27.13 38.64 -11.36
CA TYR A 316 -25.67 38.60 -11.24
C TYR A 316 -25.12 37.17 -11.39
N SER A 317 -25.79 36.19 -10.78
CA SER A 317 -25.40 34.78 -10.92
C SER A 317 -25.52 34.28 -12.36
N LEU A 318 -26.60 34.65 -13.07
CA LEU A 318 -26.81 34.36 -14.49
C LEU A 318 -25.76 35.03 -15.39
N ASN A 319 -25.45 36.30 -15.12
CA ASN A 319 -24.42 37.04 -15.85
C ASN A 319 -23.05 36.36 -15.71
N TYR A 320 -22.68 35.94 -14.50
CA TYR A 320 -21.43 35.23 -14.26
C TYR A 320 -21.39 33.84 -14.92
N ALA A 321 -22.48 33.07 -14.80
CA ALA A 321 -22.58 31.75 -15.42
C ALA A 321 -22.47 31.85 -16.95
N ALA A 322 -23.19 32.78 -17.57
CA ALA A 322 -23.14 33.02 -19.01
C ALA A 322 -21.72 33.43 -19.47
N CYS A 323 -21.01 34.26 -18.71
CA CYS A 323 -19.63 34.63 -18.99
C CYS A 323 -18.71 33.40 -19.06
N PHE A 324 -18.75 32.53 -18.03
CA PHE A 324 -17.92 31.32 -17.97
C PHE A 324 -18.26 30.29 -19.06
N ILE A 325 -19.55 30.11 -19.36
CA ILE A 325 -19.99 29.24 -20.47
C ILE A 325 -19.46 29.78 -21.80
N LEU A 326 -19.51 31.10 -22.01
CA LEU A 326 -19.02 31.72 -23.25
C LEU A 326 -17.50 31.55 -23.40
N ILE A 327 -16.72 31.76 -22.33
CA ILE A 327 -15.27 31.53 -22.32
C ILE A 327 -14.96 30.06 -22.65
N TYR A 328 -15.69 29.12 -22.06
CA TYR A 328 -15.52 27.69 -22.29
C TYR A 328 -15.84 27.29 -23.74
N LEU A 329 -16.96 27.76 -24.30
CA LEU A 329 -17.39 27.43 -25.66
C LEU A 329 -16.49 28.05 -26.73
N THR A 330 -15.99 29.26 -26.49
CA THR A 330 -15.10 29.96 -27.42
C THR A 330 -13.66 29.45 -27.39
N GLY A 331 -13.31 28.62 -26.39
CA GLY A 331 -11.94 28.18 -26.16
C GLY A 331 -11.00 29.33 -25.79
N ALA A 332 -11.56 30.45 -25.33
CA ALA A 332 -10.81 31.59 -24.86
C ALA A 332 -10.03 31.21 -23.58
N ALA A 333 -8.89 31.85 -23.38
CA ALA A 333 -8.04 31.63 -22.23
C ALA A 333 -8.15 32.82 -21.27
N LEU A 334 -7.96 32.57 -19.98
CA LEU A 334 -7.94 33.58 -18.93
C LEU A 334 -6.71 33.39 -18.06
#